data_AF-A0A940FTE0-F1
#
_entry.id   AF-A0A940FTE0-F1
#
_cell.length_a   1.000
_cell.length_b   1.000
_cell.length_c   1.000
_cell.angle_alpha   90.00
_cell.angle_beta   90.00
_cell.angle_gamma   90.00
#
_symmetry.space_group_name_H-M   'P 1'
#
loop_
_entity.id
_entity.type
_entity.pdbx_description
1 polymer ?
#
loop_
_entity_poly.entity_id
_entity_poly.type
_entity_poly.pdbx_seq_one_letter_code
_entity_poly.pdbx_strand_id
1 'polypeptide(L)'
;MFYLNKKALFQIESKSIVAFLLFSTVLVTLQTSCRKLVDIPPPINSITDEAAYSTDISAAAVFTGFYAGMSRPEGGGFIGIDGIPVYTGLSADELFLSTAGGATHASIFRNDLINLVFATNNIWTVFYNYLYRCNAALEGVSASHTLSASAKNQLLGEAYFLRGFLYYHLVNLYGPVPLALNTDYKKNTLLGRS
;
A
#
# COMPACT_ATOMS: atom_id res chain seq x y z
N MET A 1 -55.72 43.96 48.78
CA MET A 1 -55.35 43.56 47.41
C MET A 1 -53.93 44.04 47.14
N PHE A 2 -52.98 43.10 47.24
CA PHE A 2 -51.58 43.07 46.79
C PHE A 2 -50.81 44.39 46.52
N TYR A 3 -50.09 44.87 47.53
CA TYR A 3 -48.88 45.69 47.35
C TYR A 3 -47.65 44.76 47.42
N LEU A 4 -47.28 44.15 46.30
CA LEU A 4 -46.01 43.42 46.20
C LEU A 4 -44.89 44.39 45.79
N ASN A 5 -43.81 44.30 46.54
CA ASN A 5 -42.68 45.22 46.64
C ASN A 5 -41.89 45.33 45.31
N LYS A 6 -41.94 46.49 44.64
CA LYS A 6 -41.22 46.75 43.37
C LYS A 6 -39.71 46.47 43.44
N LYS A 7 -39.08 46.53 44.62
CA LYS A 7 -37.66 46.16 44.81
C LYS A 7 -37.39 44.67 44.61
N ALA A 8 -38.35 43.81 44.94
CA ALA A 8 -38.21 42.36 44.77
C ALA A 8 -38.29 41.96 43.30
N LEU A 9 -39.18 42.58 42.52
CA LEU A 9 -39.31 42.33 41.07
C LEU A 9 -38.05 42.73 40.28
N PHE A 10 -37.41 43.85 40.61
CA PHE A 10 -36.19 44.30 39.92
C PHE A 10 -34.95 43.43 40.23
N GLN A 11 -34.87 42.85 41.43
CA GLN A 11 -33.82 41.88 41.79
C GLN A 11 -34.02 40.50 41.14
N ILE A 12 -35.24 40.15 40.74
CA ILE A 12 -35.55 38.89 40.05
C ILE A 12 -35.15 38.99 38.57
N GLU A 13 -35.45 40.12 37.91
CA GLU A 13 -35.06 40.36 36.50
C GLU A 13 -33.54 40.43 36.32
N SER A 14 -32.81 41.07 37.25
CA SER A 14 -31.34 41.15 37.17
C SER A 14 -30.64 39.81 37.38
N LYS A 15 -31.19 38.93 38.24
CA LYS A 15 -30.68 37.55 38.42
C LYS A 15 -30.94 36.68 37.20
N SER A 16 -32.08 36.83 36.53
CA SER A 16 -32.40 36.11 35.29
C SER A 16 -31.53 36.53 34.11
N ILE A 17 -31.19 37.82 33.98
CA ILE A 17 -30.28 38.33 32.94
C ILE A 17 -28.84 37.84 33.18
N VAL A 18 -28.36 37.86 34.43
CA VAL A 18 -27.03 37.33 34.79
C VAL A 18 -26.97 35.81 34.57
N ALA A 19 -28.05 35.07 34.83
CA ALA A 19 -28.14 33.65 34.53
C ALA A 19 -28.10 33.37 33.01
N PHE A 20 -28.77 34.19 32.19
CA PHE A 20 -28.72 34.09 30.73
C PHE A 20 -27.33 34.40 30.17
N LEU A 21 -26.64 35.41 30.71
CA LEU A 21 -25.27 35.77 30.31
C LEU A 21 -24.26 34.68 30.70
N LEU A 22 -24.39 34.10 31.90
CA LEU A 22 -23.58 32.96 32.35
C LEU A 22 -23.83 31.69 31.53
N PHE A 23 -25.09 31.42 31.16
CA PHE A 23 -25.45 30.29 30.31
C PHE A 23 -24.90 30.44 28.88
N SER A 24 -24.94 31.66 28.33
CA SER A 24 -24.35 31.98 27.03
C SER A 24 -22.82 31.84 27.03
N THR A 25 -22.13 32.21 28.11
CA THR A 25 -20.66 32.04 28.21
C THR A 25 -20.27 30.58 28.33
N VAL A 26 -21.07 29.76 29.02
CA VAL A 26 -20.90 28.30 29.10
C VAL A 26 -21.16 27.62 27.74
N LEU A 27 -22.13 28.11 26.96
CA LEU A 27 -22.39 27.58 25.61
C LEU A 27 -21.24 27.85 24.62
N VAL A 28 -20.57 29.00 24.75
CA VAL A 28 -19.43 29.37 23.89
C VAL A 28 -18.18 28.55 24.20
N THR A 29 -17.94 28.21 25.47
CA THR A 29 -16.79 27.37 25.86
C THR A 29 -16.96 25.88 25.52
N LEU A 30 -18.18 25.42 25.29
CA LEU A 30 -18.48 24.06 24.83
C LEU A 30 -18.08 23.82 23.36
N GLN A 31 -17.95 24.86 22.53
CA GLN A 31 -17.60 24.70 21.11
C GLN A 31 -16.09 24.61 20.84
N THR A 32 -15.22 24.86 21.83
CA THR A 32 -13.76 24.78 21.66
C THR A 32 -13.16 23.45 22.13
N SER A 33 -13.96 22.53 22.67
CA SER A 33 -13.42 21.43 23.49
C SER A 33 -12.89 20.21 22.74
N CYS A 34 -13.35 19.85 21.54
CA CYS A 34 -12.92 18.58 20.95
C CYS A 34 -12.81 18.61 19.42
N ARG A 35 -11.67 19.07 18.89
CA ARG A 35 -11.25 18.78 17.50
C ARG A 35 -10.20 17.67 17.39
N LYS A 36 -9.72 17.09 18.49
CA LYS A 36 -8.57 16.16 18.53
C LYS A 36 -8.93 14.68 18.76
N LEU A 37 -10.07 14.24 18.23
CA LEU A 37 -10.57 12.87 18.44
C LEU A 37 -10.37 11.94 17.23
N VAL A 38 -9.66 12.40 16.18
CA VAL A 38 -9.38 11.59 14.98
C VAL A 38 -7.89 11.65 14.61
N ASP A 39 -7.02 11.68 15.62
CA ASP A 39 -5.61 11.40 15.39
C ASP A 39 -5.43 9.89 15.63
N ILE A 40 -5.50 9.10 14.56
CA ILE A 40 -5.17 7.67 14.63
C ILE A 40 -3.67 7.60 14.93
N PRO A 41 -3.25 7.06 16.10
CA PRO A 41 -1.84 6.96 16.41
C PRO A 41 -1.16 6.09 15.35
N PRO A 42 0.12 6.35 15.05
CA PRO A 42 0.85 5.53 14.10
C PRO A 42 0.81 4.06 14.56
N PRO A 43 0.70 3.12 13.61
CA PRO A 43 0.61 1.70 13.92
C PRO A 43 1.84 1.24 14.72
N ILE A 44 1.61 0.50 15.80
CA ILE A 44 2.67 0.06 16.72
C ILE A 44 3.54 -1.03 16.07
N ASN A 45 2.98 -1.77 15.12
CA ASN A 45 3.58 -2.95 14.49
C ASN A 45 3.96 -2.75 13.02
N SER A 46 3.84 -1.53 12.47
CA SER A 46 4.30 -1.23 11.12
C SER A 46 4.94 0.15 11.05
N ILE A 47 5.91 0.29 10.15
CA ILE A 47 6.48 1.60 9.82
C ILE A 47 5.48 2.35 8.93
N THR A 48 5.33 3.66 9.14
CA THR A 48 4.58 4.50 8.20
C THR A 48 5.45 4.79 6.98
N ASP A 49 4.82 5.16 5.87
CA ASP A 49 5.54 5.47 4.63
C ASP A 49 6.51 6.65 4.83
N GLU A 50 6.09 7.66 5.61
CA GLU A 50 6.94 8.81 5.93
C GLU A 50 8.18 8.39 6.74
N ALA A 51 8.01 7.46 7.69
CA ALA A 51 9.12 6.95 8.48
C ALA A 51 10.04 6.06 7.64
N ALA A 52 9.50 5.27 6.70
CA ALA A 52 10.26 4.37 5.84
C ALA A 52 11.27 5.13 4.96
N TYR A 53 10.87 6.28 4.40
CA TYR A 53 11.72 7.10 3.52
C TYR A 53 12.35 8.32 4.21
N SER A 54 12.43 8.31 5.53
CA SER A 54 12.98 9.41 6.33
C SER A 54 14.52 9.45 6.35
N THR A 55 15.19 8.30 6.28
CA THR A 55 16.66 8.19 6.29
C THR A 55 17.15 7.34 5.13
N ASP A 56 18.38 7.57 4.69
CA ASP A 56 19.00 6.78 3.62
C ASP A 56 19.05 5.28 3.96
N ILE A 57 19.34 4.94 5.23
CA ILE A 57 19.40 3.56 5.71
C ILE A 57 18.01 2.91 5.71
N SER A 58 16.99 3.61 6.23
CA SER A 58 15.63 3.07 6.25
C SER A 58 15.07 2.88 4.85
N ALA A 59 15.34 3.82 3.94
CA ALA A 59 14.92 3.73 2.56
C ALA A 59 15.63 2.58 1.83
N ALA A 60 16.94 2.40 2.02
CA ALA A 60 17.69 1.26 1.48
C ALA A 60 17.21 -0.10 2.04
N ALA A 61 16.74 -0.14 3.29
CA ALA A 61 16.17 -1.34 3.89
C ALA A 61 14.88 -1.79 3.17
N VAL A 62 14.08 -0.86 2.65
CA VAL A 62 12.91 -1.18 1.82
C VAL A 62 13.34 -1.97 0.58
N PHE A 63 14.34 -1.49 -0.16
CA PHE A 63 14.89 -2.15 -1.35
C PHE A 63 15.54 -3.49 -1.04
N THR A 64 16.26 -3.57 0.07
CA THR A 64 16.77 -4.86 0.59
C THR A 64 15.63 -5.85 0.80
N GLY A 65 14.47 -5.40 1.31
CA GLY A 65 13.26 -6.21 1.46
C GLY A 65 12.70 -6.73 0.13
N PHE A 66 12.74 -5.92 -0.94
CA PHE A 66 12.36 -6.38 -2.28
C PHE A 66 13.24 -7.54 -2.73
N TYR A 67 14.57 -7.34 -2.74
CA TYR A 67 15.49 -8.38 -3.18
C TYR A 67 15.44 -9.61 -2.29
N ALA A 68 15.34 -9.45 -0.97
CA ALA A 68 15.19 -10.57 -0.05
C ALA A 68 13.90 -11.37 -0.32
N GLY A 69 12.80 -10.69 -0.67
CA GLY A 69 11.55 -11.33 -1.07
C GLY A 69 11.69 -12.11 -2.39
N MET A 70 12.33 -11.50 -3.39
CA MET A 70 12.55 -12.14 -4.69
C MET A 70 13.55 -13.31 -4.62
N SER A 71 14.51 -13.25 -3.70
CA SER A 71 15.53 -14.28 -3.47
C SER A 71 15.01 -15.51 -2.72
N ARG A 72 13.72 -15.55 -2.36
CA ARG A 72 13.12 -16.67 -1.65
C ARG A 72 12.34 -17.55 -2.63
N PRO A 73 12.35 -18.88 -2.47
CA PRO A 73 11.49 -19.77 -3.25
C PRO A 73 10.00 -19.44 -3.09
N GLU A 74 9.59 -18.97 -1.91
CA GLU A 74 8.22 -18.50 -1.64
C GLU A 74 7.96 -17.08 -2.20
N GLY A 75 8.98 -16.46 -2.80
CA GLY A 75 8.95 -15.11 -3.38
C GLY A 75 8.06 -15.00 -4.63
N GLY A 76 7.48 -16.11 -5.10
CA GLY A 76 6.39 -16.15 -6.05
C GLY A 76 6.81 -16.05 -7.52
N GLY A 77 7.79 -16.88 -7.90
CA GLY A 77 8.06 -17.15 -9.31
C GLY A 77 9.38 -16.64 -9.86
N PHE A 78 10.26 -16.06 -9.04
CA PHE A 78 11.57 -15.58 -9.52
C PHE A 78 12.63 -16.68 -9.54
N ILE A 79 12.67 -17.52 -8.51
CA ILE A 79 13.66 -18.58 -8.33
C ILE A 79 13.00 -19.87 -7.82
N GLY A 80 13.77 -20.96 -7.80
CA GLY A 80 13.32 -22.25 -7.27
C GLY A 80 12.51 -23.07 -8.28
N ILE A 81 11.94 -24.18 -7.80
CA ILE A 81 11.19 -25.14 -8.64
C ILE A 81 9.90 -24.57 -9.22
N ASP A 82 9.34 -23.54 -8.57
CA ASP A 82 8.17 -22.79 -9.02
C ASP A 82 8.54 -21.45 -9.66
N GLY A 83 9.79 -21.31 -10.09
CA GLY A 83 10.30 -20.12 -10.76
C GLY A 83 10.04 -20.11 -12.26
N ILE A 84 10.01 -18.90 -12.84
CA ILE A 84 9.94 -18.67 -14.29
C ILE A 84 10.97 -19.50 -15.07
N PRO A 85 12.25 -19.64 -14.65
CA PRO A 85 13.22 -20.43 -15.40
C PRO A 85 12.80 -21.90 -15.56
N VAL A 86 12.21 -22.50 -14.53
CA VAL A 86 11.75 -23.89 -14.57
C VAL A 86 10.50 -24.02 -15.41
N TYR A 87 9.54 -23.12 -15.24
CA TYR A 87 8.31 -23.15 -16.02
C TYR A 87 8.56 -22.94 -17.51
N THR A 88 9.40 -21.96 -17.86
CA THR A 88 9.76 -21.70 -19.26
C THR A 88 10.60 -22.83 -19.85
N GLY A 89 11.56 -23.38 -19.09
CA GLY A 89 12.35 -24.54 -19.53
C GLY A 89 11.52 -25.80 -19.75
N LEU A 90 10.50 -26.05 -18.91
CA LEU A 90 9.55 -27.16 -19.10
C LEU A 90 8.66 -26.97 -20.34
N SER A 91 8.28 -25.74 -20.66
CA SER A 91 7.50 -25.44 -21.87
C SER A 91 8.32 -25.39 -23.16
N ALA A 92 9.64 -25.32 -23.04
CA ALA A 92 10.59 -25.18 -24.16
C ALA A 92 11.39 -26.48 -24.43
N ASP A 93 10.95 -27.61 -23.87
CA ASP A 93 11.61 -28.92 -23.99
C ASP A 93 13.08 -28.96 -23.47
N GLU A 94 13.51 -27.99 -22.66
CA GLU A 94 14.84 -27.98 -22.03
C GLU A 94 14.90 -28.90 -20.80
N LEU A 95 13.74 -29.14 -20.17
CA LEU A 95 13.61 -29.91 -18.94
C LEU A 95 12.67 -31.10 -19.14
N PHE A 96 13.03 -32.25 -18.56
CA PHE A 96 12.16 -33.41 -18.49
C PHE A 96 11.49 -33.53 -17.12
N LEU A 97 10.19 -33.81 -17.10
CA LEU A 97 9.45 -33.99 -15.88
C LEU A 97 9.58 -35.42 -15.35
N SER A 98 10.28 -35.59 -14.21
CA SER A 98 10.26 -36.84 -13.45
C SER A 98 8.87 -37.12 -12.87
N THR A 99 8.52 -38.38 -12.60
CA THR A 99 7.22 -38.84 -12.09
C THR A 99 6.75 -38.17 -10.78
N ALA A 100 7.62 -37.43 -10.09
CA ALA A 100 7.32 -36.62 -8.92
C ALA A 100 6.83 -35.18 -9.23
N GLY A 101 6.69 -34.82 -10.51
CA GLY A 101 6.20 -33.50 -10.94
C GLY A 101 4.76 -33.29 -10.52
N GLY A 102 4.50 -32.27 -9.69
CA GLY A 102 3.15 -31.88 -9.29
C GLY A 102 2.27 -31.54 -10.49
N ALA A 103 0.95 -31.45 -10.25
CA ALA A 103 -0.03 -31.20 -11.32
C ALA A 103 0.28 -29.95 -12.16
N THR A 104 0.78 -28.87 -11.52
CA THR A 104 1.18 -27.63 -12.20
C THR A 104 2.29 -27.85 -13.22
N HIS A 105 3.40 -28.49 -12.83
CA HIS A 105 4.52 -28.77 -13.72
C HIS A 105 4.11 -29.71 -14.87
N ALA A 106 3.24 -30.69 -14.59
CA ALA A 106 2.70 -31.58 -15.61
C ALA A 106 1.79 -30.88 -16.62
N SER A 107 1.02 -29.88 -16.20
CA SER A 107 0.23 -29.02 -17.09
C SER A 107 1.11 -28.12 -17.95
N ILE A 108 2.16 -27.54 -17.38
CA ILE A 108 3.11 -26.69 -18.13
C ILE A 108 3.88 -27.51 -19.17
N PHE A 109 4.41 -28.67 -18.76
CA PHE A 109 5.14 -29.57 -19.65
C PHE A 109 4.29 -30.08 -20.82
N ARG A 110 3.00 -30.37 -20.59
CA ARG A 110 2.07 -30.83 -21.64
C ARG A 110 1.38 -29.68 -22.39
N ASN A 111 1.70 -28.43 -22.05
CA ASN A 111 1.03 -27.23 -22.55
C ASN A 111 -0.52 -27.28 -22.38
N ASP A 112 -0.98 -27.87 -21.28
CA ASP A 112 -2.39 -28.01 -20.90
C ASP A 112 -2.72 -27.02 -19.76
N LEU A 113 -2.69 -25.72 -20.10
CA LEU A 113 -2.74 -24.60 -19.14
C LEU A 113 -4.17 -24.20 -18.72
N ILE A 114 -5.17 -25.04 -19.01
CA ILE A 114 -6.60 -24.70 -18.94
C ILE A 114 -7.07 -24.44 -17.48
N ASN A 115 -6.36 -24.98 -16.47
CA ASN A 115 -6.70 -24.88 -15.05
C ASN A 115 -5.54 -24.43 -14.14
N LEU A 116 -4.64 -23.55 -14.60
CA LEU A 116 -3.54 -23.05 -13.75
C LEU A 116 -4.00 -22.17 -12.56
N VAL A 117 -5.31 -21.92 -12.43
CA VAL A 117 -5.94 -21.13 -11.36
C VAL A 117 -5.64 -21.68 -9.95
N PHE A 118 -5.33 -22.97 -9.83
CA PHE A 118 -5.01 -23.61 -8.54
C PHE A 118 -3.53 -23.57 -8.15
N ALA A 119 -2.66 -22.97 -8.97
CA ALA A 119 -1.28 -22.74 -8.56
C ALA A 119 -1.28 -21.65 -7.49
N THR A 120 -0.94 -22.04 -6.26
CA THR A 120 -0.64 -21.17 -5.11
C THR A 120 0.44 -20.10 -5.41
N ASN A 121 1.10 -20.18 -6.57
CA ASN A 121 2.08 -19.23 -7.10
C ASN A 121 1.64 -18.66 -8.46
N ASN A 122 0.46 -18.02 -8.53
CA ASN A 122 0.07 -17.29 -9.73
C ASN A 122 1.03 -16.11 -9.97
N ILE A 123 1.94 -16.28 -10.94
CA ILE A 123 2.96 -15.29 -11.35
C ILE A 123 2.32 -13.92 -11.59
N TRP A 124 1.14 -13.88 -12.22
CA TRP A 124 0.39 -12.64 -12.42
C TRP A 124 0.18 -11.89 -11.11
N THR A 125 -0.45 -12.53 -10.13
CA THR A 125 -0.79 -11.91 -8.84
C THR A 125 0.47 -11.48 -8.10
N VAL A 126 1.50 -12.33 -8.09
CA VAL A 126 2.76 -11.99 -7.43
C VAL A 126 3.39 -10.76 -8.06
N PHE A 127 3.49 -10.73 -9.38
CA PHE A 127 4.17 -9.64 -10.09
C PHE A 127 3.43 -8.33 -9.94
N TYR A 128 2.09 -8.34 -9.98
CA TYR A 128 1.30 -7.14 -9.70
C TYR A 128 1.41 -6.65 -8.24
N ASN A 129 1.57 -7.55 -7.28
CA ASN A 129 1.87 -7.16 -5.89
C ASN A 129 3.24 -6.49 -5.77
N TYR A 130 4.28 -7.03 -6.44
CA TYR A 130 5.59 -6.39 -6.48
C TYR A 130 5.56 -5.06 -7.24
N LEU A 131 4.78 -4.96 -8.33
CA LEU A 131 4.58 -3.71 -9.07
C LEU A 131 3.93 -2.63 -8.20
N TYR A 132 2.90 -2.98 -7.43
CA TYR A 132 2.29 -2.06 -6.49
C TYR A 132 3.30 -1.53 -5.48
N ARG A 133 4.10 -2.43 -4.88
CA ARG A 133 5.17 -2.06 -3.95
C ARG A 133 6.21 -1.15 -4.63
N CYS A 134 6.62 -1.45 -5.86
CA CYS A 134 7.56 -0.61 -6.61
C CYS A 134 7.00 0.79 -6.87
N ASN A 135 5.72 0.91 -7.23
CA ASN A 135 5.06 2.20 -7.41
C ASN A 135 4.98 2.97 -6.09
N ALA A 136 4.65 2.31 -4.97
CA ALA A 136 4.69 2.92 -3.64
C ALA A 136 6.10 3.41 -3.26
N ALA A 137 7.14 2.64 -3.60
CA ALA A 137 8.53 3.04 -3.37
C ALA A 137 8.94 4.24 -4.22
N LEU A 138 8.52 4.29 -5.49
CA LEU A 138 8.74 5.45 -6.36
C LEU A 138 8.07 6.70 -5.80
N GLU A 139 6.82 6.59 -5.34
CA GLU A 139 6.07 7.69 -4.73
C GLU A 139 6.74 8.15 -3.42
N GLY A 140 7.10 7.23 -2.53
CA GLY A 140 7.74 7.53 -1.25
C GLY A 140 9.13 8.14 -1.37
N VAL A 141 10.01 7.58 -2.21
CA VAL A 141 11.34 8.15 -2.48
C VAL A 141 11.23 9.52 -3.16
N SER A 142 10.28 9.70 -4.07
CA SER A 142 10.07 10.99 -4.76
C SER A 142 9.59 12.06 -3.80
N ALA A 143 8.66 11.73 -2.90
CA ALA A 143 8.10 12.63 -1.90
C ALA A 143 9.08 12.97 -0.77
N SER A 144 10.10 12.14 -0.51
CA SER A 144 11.05 12.42 0.55
C SER A 144 11.97 13.60 0.24
N HIS A 145 12.10 14.49 1.23
CA HIS A 145 12.98 15.66 1.25
C HIS A 145 14.22 15.47 2.13
N THR A 146 14.32 14.36 2.86
CA THR A 146 15.39 14.09 3.82
C THR A 146 16.47 13.16 3.29
N LEU A 147 16.18 12.43 2.20
CA LEU A 147 17.16 11.56 1.55
C LEU A 147 18.27 12.35 0.86
N SER A 148 19.49 11.83 0.93
CA SER A 148 20.60 12.39 0.16
C SER A 148 20.35 12.26 -1.35
N ALA A 149 20.87 13.20 -2.15
CA ALA A 149 20.71 13.15 -3.61
C ALA A 149 21.27 11.86 -4.21
N SER A 150 22.38 11.34 -3.66
CA SER A 150 22.97 10.08 -4.08
C SER A 150 22.03 8.90 -3.79
N ALA A 151 21.54 8.79 -2.56
CA ALA A 151 20.62 7.72 -2.18
C ALA A 151 19.32 7.80 -3.01
N LYS A 152 18.74 9.00 -3.15
CA LYS A 152 17.52 9.20 -3.95
C LYS A 152 17.69 8.73 -5.39
N ASN A 153 18.78 9.11 -6.05
CA ASN A 153 19.04 8.69 -7.43
C ASN A 153 19.24 7.18 -7.57
N GLN A 154 19.97 6.57 -6.62
CA GLN A 154 20.16 5.12 -6.61
C GLN A 154 18.82 4.38 -6.43
N LEU A 155 18.06 4.74 -5.39
CA LEU A 155 16.80 4.06 -5.05
C LEU A 155 15.73 4.23 -6.14
N LEU A 156 15.67 5.40 -6.79
CA LEU A 156 14.82 5.58 -7.96
C LEU A 156 15.26 4.69 -9.12
N GLY A 157 16.56 4.59 -9.38
CA GLY A 157 17.11 3.71 -10.41
C GLY A 157 16.75 2.24 -10.17
N GLU A 158 16.92 1.77 -8.93
CA GLU A 158 16.54 0.42 -8.52
C GLU A 158 15.03 0.17 -8.70
N ALA A 159 14.18 1.12 -8.31
CA ALA A 159 12.74 0.99 -8.46
C ALA A 159 12.29 0.96 -9.92
N TYR A 160 12.89 1.79 -10.78
CA TYR A 160 12.60 1.78 -12.22
C TYR A 160 13.07 0.49 -12.87
N PHE A 161 14.26 -0.01 -12.50
CA PHE A 161 14.75 -1.30 -12.96
C PHE A 161 13.80 -2.43 -12.57
N LEU A 162 13.43 -2.54 -11.29
CA LEU A 162 12.51 -3.58 -10.80
C LEU A 162 11.15 -3.50 -11.52
N ARG A 163 10.58 -2.30 -11.67
CA ARG A 163 9.32 -2.13 -12.40
C ARG A 163 9.42 -2.58 -13.85
N GLY A 164 10.50 -2.22 -14.55
CA GLY A 164 10.76 -2.66 -15.92
C GLY A 164 10.97 -4.17 -16.02
N PHE A 165 11.72 -4.76 -15.09
CA PHE A 165 11.97 -6.19 -15.00
C PHE A 165 10.67 -7.00 -14.82
N LEU A 166 9.78 -6.54 -13.94
CA LEU A 166 8.47 -7.17 -13.73
C LEU A 166 7.59 -7.11 -14.98
N TYR A 167 7.51 -5.94 -15.63
CA TYR A 167 6.75 -5.80 -16.87
C TYR A 167 7.34 -6.61 -18.02
N TYR A 168 8.66 -6.70 -18.13
CA TYR A 168 9.33 -7.53 -19.12
C TYR A 168 8.85 -8.99 -19.04
N HIS A 169 8.84 -9.57 -17.85
CA HIS A 169 8.36 -10.94 -17.67
C HIS A 169 6.85 -11.08 -17.90
N LEU A 170 6.04 -10.13 -17.41
CA LEU A 170 4.59 -10.15 -17.64
C LEU A 170 4.23 -10.12 -19.12
N VAL A 171 4.87 -9.26 -19.91
CA VAL A 171 4.60 -9.15 -21.34
C VAL A 171 5.05 -10.41 -22.09
N ASN A 172 6.20 -10.97 -21.74
CA ASN A 172 6.67 -12.21 -22.37
C ASN A 172 5.79 -13.43 -22.05
N LEU A 173 5.20 -13.48 -20.85
CA LEU A 173 4.35 -14.62 -20.44
C LEU A 173 2.89 -14.47 -20.88
N TYR A 174 2.34 -13.26 -20.89
CA TYR A 174 0.91 -13.01 -21.05
C TYR A 174 0.54 -12.14 -22.26
N GLY A 175 1.54 -11.58 -22.97
CA GLY A 175 1.31 -10.62 -24.05
C GLY A 175 0.92 -9.23 -23.52
N PRO A 176 -0.06 -8.55 -24.13
CA PRO A 176 -0.54 -7.25 -23.65
C PRO A 176 -1.05 -7.31 -22.20
N VAL A 177 -0.52 -6.45 -21.33
CA VAL A 177 -0.88 -6.40 -19.90
C VAL A 177 -1.21 -4.97 -19.45
N PRO A 178 -2.05 -4.77 -18.41
CA PRO A 178 -2.33 -3.44 -17.88
C PRO A 178 -1.10 -2.74 -17.30
N LEU A 179 -0.84 -1.50 -17.75
CA LEU A 179 0.30 -0.70 -17.28
C LEU A 179 -0.08 0.16 -16.06
N ALA A 180 0.01 -0.41 -14.86
CA ALA A 180 -0.15 0.28 -13.59
C ALA A 180 1.14 1.03 -13.18
N LEU A 181 1.09 2.36 -13.13
CA LEU A 181 2.25 3.22 -12.84
C LEU A 181 2.17 3.99 -11.51
N ASN A 182 1.05 3.85 -10.79
CA ASN A 182 0.77 4.52 -9.51
C ASN A 182 0.08 3.55 -8.54
N THR A 183 -0.08 3.97 -7.29
CA THR A 183 -0.76 3.18 -6.23
C THR A 183 -2.28 3.36 -6.19
N ASP A 184 -2.86 4.21 -7.04
CA ASP A 184 -4.30 4.50 -7.01
C ASP A 184 -5.12 3.32 -7.57
N TYR A 185 -5.71 2.54 -6.66
CA TYR A 185 -6.51 1.38 -7.01
C TYR A 185 -7.73 1.72 -7.89
N LYS A 186 -8.30 2.94 -7.77
CA LYS A 186 -9.46 3.37 -8.55
C LYS A 186 -9.10 3.59 -10.01
N LYS A 187 -7.87 4.04 -10.28
CA LYS A 187 -7.33 4.13 -11.63
C LYS A 187 -6.92 2.76 -12.13
N ASN A 188 -6.19 2.01 -11.30
CA ASN A 188 -5.62 0.72 -11.69
C ASN A 188 -6.69 -0.33 -12.04
N THR A 189 -7.87 -0.30 -11.39
CA THR A 189 -8.98 -1.22 -11.71
C THR A 189 -9.60 -1.00 -13.10
N LEU A 190 -9.41 0.19 -13.68
CA LEU A 190 -9.98 0.56 -14.98
C LEU A 190 -9.00 0.33 -16.15
N LEU A 191 -7.77 -0.11 -15.86
CA LEU A 191 -6.75 -0.26 -16.87
C LEU A 191 -7.05 -1.47 -17.78
N GLY A 192 -7.10 -1.19 -19.09
CA GLY A 192 -7.16 -2.21 -20.12
C GLY A 192 -5.79 -2.83 -20.39
N ARG A 193 -5.79 -3.97 -21.07
CA ARG A 193 -4.56 -4.55 -21.64
C ARG A 193 -4.10 -3.67 -22.80
N SER A 194 -2.82 -3.30 -22.81
CA SER A 194 -2.19 -2.48 -23.84
C SER A 194 -0.99 -3.18 -24.44
#